data_AF-A0A8H9C4M0-F1
#
_entry.id   AF-A0A8H9C4M0-F1
#
_cell.length_a   1.000
_cell.length_b   1.000
_cell.length_c   1.000
_cell.angle_alpha   90.00
_cell.angle_beta   90.00
_cell.angle_gamma   90.00
#
_symmetry.space_group_name_H-M   'P 1'
#
loop_
_entity.id
_entity.type
_entity.pdbx_description
1 polymer ?
#
loop_
_entity_poly.entity_id
_entity_poly.type
_entity_poly.pdbx_seq_one_letter_code
_entity_poly.pdbx_strand_id
1 'polypeptide(L)' 'MGKLPAAYAWLAAETAPRVLVEALALFETKETPGAASNPAILAWAKEVGVGRDYVNDGIAWCGLFSPR' A
#
# COMPACT_ATOMS: atom_id res chain seq x y z
N MET A 1 11.21 5.78 -0.53
CA MET A 1 11.01 5.10 -1.82
C MET A 1 11.86 3.85 -1.79
N GLY A 2 11.22 2.68 -1.78
CA GLY A 2 11.91 1.39 -1.79
C GLY A 2 12.81 1.24 -3.01
N LYS A 3 13.82 0.37 -2.93
CA LYS A 3 14.76 0.19 -4.03
C LYS A 3 14.05 -0.57 -5.16
N LEU A 4 13.62 0.15 -6.20
CA LEU A 4 13.02 -0.46 -7.39
C LEU A 4 14.00 -1.48 -8.01
N PRO A 5 13.51 -2.64 -8.49
CA PRO A 5 14.35 -3.56 -9.24
C PRO A 5 14.96 -2.88 -10.47
N ALA A 6 16.16 -3.29 -10.87
CA ALA A 6 16.90 -2.65 -11.97
C ALA A 6 16.09 -2.57 -13.29
N ALA A 7 15.31 -3.61 -13.60
CA ALA A 7 14.44 -3.65 -14.79
C ALA A 7 13.32 -2.59 -14.77
N TYR A 8 12.96 -2.07 -13.59
CA TYR A 8 11.89 -1.11 -13.38
C TYR A 8 12.40 0.25 -12.88
N ALA A 9 13.71 0.51 -12.92
CA ALA A 9 14.29 1.75 -12.42
C ALA A 9 13.75 3.01 -13.14
N TRP A 10 13.27 2.86 -14.38
CA TRP A 10 12.65 3.93 -15.15
C TRP A 10 11.37 4.49 -14.52
N LEU A 11 10.67 3.69 -13.69
CA LEU A 11 9.48 4.15 -12.95
C LEU A 11 9.80 5.24 -11.92
N ALA A 12 11.07 5.41 -11.52
CA ALA A 12 11.47 6.49 -10.63
C ALA A 12 11.23 7.90 -11.21
N ALA A 13 11.13 8.02 -12.53
CA ALA A 13 10.84 9.26 -13.24
C ALA A 13 9.36 9.37 -13.67
N GLU A 14 8.53 8.39 -13.31
CA GLU A 14 7.12 8.36 -13.71
C GLU A 14 6.33 9.46 -13.00
N THR A 15 5.49 10.16 -13.75
CA THR A 15 4.67 11.27 -13.24
C THR A 15 3.17 11.06 -13.48
N ALA A 16 2.78 10.03 -14.27
CA ALA A 16 1.38 9.69 -14.52
C ALA A 16 1.22 8.21 -14.94
N PRO A 17 0.01 7.62 -14.82
CA PRO A 17 -1.18 8.14 -14.16
C PRO A 17 -1.01 8.20 -12.63
N ARG A 18 -1.83 9.01 -11.95
CA ARG A 18 -1.74 9.24 -10.49
C ARG A 18 -1.68 7.94 -9.69
N VAL A 19 -2.47 6.93 -10.06
CA VAL A 19 -2.45 5.59 -9.42
C VAL A 19 -1.07 4.95 -9.38
N LEU A 20 -0.24 5.13 -10.43
CA LEU A 20 1.09 4.56 -10.51
C LEU A 20 2.08 5.33 -9.63
N VAL A 21 1.98 6.66 -9.62
CA VAL A 21 2.80 7.53 -8.75
C VAL A 21 2.54 7.22 -7.27
N GLU A 22 1.27 7.11 -6.88
CA GLU A 22 0.90 6.75 -5.50
C GLU A 22 1.34 5.32 -5.13
N ALA A 23 1.22 4.37 -6.07
CA ALA A 23 1.70 3.00 -5.87
C ALA A 23 3.22 2.95 -5.66
N LEU A 24 3.99 3.78 -6.38
CA LEU A 24 5.45 3.88 -6.21
C LEU A 24 5.83 4.47 -4.85
N ALA A 25 5.05 5.44 -4.34
CA ALA A 25 5.24 5.99 -3.00
C ALA A 25 5.01 4.94 -1.90
N LEU A 26 4.09 4.01 -2.14
CA LEU A 26 3.71 2.92 -1.23
C LEU A 26 4.45 1.60 -1.53
N PHE A 27 5.38 1.60 -2.48
CA PHE A 27 6.19 0.43 -2.79
C PHE A 27 6.95 -0.05 -1.54
N GLU A 28 6.94 -1.36 -1.30
CA GLU A 28 7.40 -2.05 -0.07
C GLU A 28 6.43 -2.04 1.12
N THR A 29 5.21 -1.54 0.97
CA THR A 29 4.16 -1.81 1.98
C THR A 29 3.90 -3.31 2.07
N LYS A 30 4.09 -3.86 3.27
CA LYS A 30 3.95 -5.29 3.59
C LYS A 30 3.24 -5.45 4.92
N GLU A 31 2.65 -6.61 5.10
CA GLU A 31 2.14 -7.06 6.39
C GLU A 31 3.27 -7.15 7.42
N THR A 32 2.94 -6.88 8.67
CA THR A 32 3.85 -7.02 9.79
C THR A 32 3.79 -8.45 10.30
N PRO A 33 4.91 -9.18 10.39
CA PRO A 33 4.90 -10.53 10.94
C PRO A 33 4.44 -10.55 12.40
N GLY A 34 3.61 -11.54 12.77
CA GLY A 34 3.17 -11.75 14.15
C GLY A 34 1.87 -11.03 14.48
N ALA A 35 1.76 -10.53 15.72
CA ALA A 35 0.53 -9.92 16.24
C ALA A 35 0.43 -8.40 16.00
N ALA A 36 1.50 -7.78 15.47
CA ALA A 36 1.49 -6.38 15.09
C ALA A 36 0.88 -6.24 13.69
N SER A 37 0.37 -5.05 13.37
CA SER A 37 -0.17 -4.74 12.05
C SER A 37 0.39 -3.46 11.47
N ASN A 38 0.51 -3.43 10.14
CA ASN A 38 0.97 -2.27 9.41
C ASN A 38 -0.06 -1.13 9.54
N PRO A 39 0.34 0.03 10.12
CA PRO A 39 -0.58 1.14 10.34
C PRO A 39 -1.13 1.73 9.05
N ALA A 40 -0.41 1.64 7.92
CA ALA A 40 -0.88 2.12 6.63
C ALA A 40 -2.05 1.27 6.10
N ILE A 41 -1.95 -0.06 6.21
CA ILE A 41 -3.00 -0.99 5.77
C ILE A 41 -4.28 -0.77 6.58
N LEU A 42 -4.16 -0.64 7.91
CA LEU A 42 -5.31 -0.33 8.78
C LEU A 42 -5.89 1.07 8.51
N ALA A 43 -5.06 2.02 8.07
CA ALA A 43 -5.55 3.34 7.68
C ALA A 43 -6.40 3.26 6.40
N TRP A 44 -5.97 2.53 5.37
CA TRP A 44 -6.76 2.33 4.15
C TRP A 44 -8.12 1.70 4.44
N ALA A 45 -8.17 0.73 5.35
CA ALA A 45 -9.43 0.12 5.77
C ALA A 45 -10.40 1.16 6.38
N LYS A 46 -9.89 2.12 7.15
CA LYS A 46 -10.71 3.23 7.68
C LYS A 46 -11.16 4.16 6.56
N GLU A 47 -10.30 4.46 5.59
CA GLU A 47 -10.62 5.35 4.47
C GLU A 47 -11.75 4.80 3.58
N VAL A 48 -11.78 3.49 3.35
CA VAL A 48 -12.83 2.84 2.54
C VAL A 48 -14.04 2.38 3.37
N GLY A 49 -14.06 2.66 4.68
CA GLY A 49 -15.22 2.43 5.55
C GLY A 49 -15.36 1.02 6.16
N VAL A 50 -14.34 0.15 6.04
CA VAL A 50 -14.36 -1.23 6.55
C VAL A 50 -13.53 -1.44 7.82
N GLY A 51 -12.96 -0.36 8.38
CA GLY A 51 -12.04 -0.42 9.52
C GLY A 51 -12.61 -0.98 10.84
N ARG A 52 -13.92 -1.26 10.92
CA ARG A 52 -14.52 -1.96 12.07
C ARG A 52 -14.24 -3.46 12.06
N ASP A 53 -14.32 -4.07 10.88
CA ASP A 53 -14.15 -5.51 10.69
C ASP A 53 -12.70 -5.85 10.29
N TYR A 54 -12.00 -4.86 9.72
CA TYR A 54 -10.61 -4.97 9.31
C TYR A 54 -9.67 -4.63 10.49
N VAL A 55 -9.45 -5.62 11.37
CA VAL A 55 -8.76 -5.43 12.67
C VAL A 55 -7.26 -5.73 12.66
N ASN A 56 -6.75 -6.38 11.61
CA ASN A 56 -5.33 -6.65 11.42
C ASN A 56 -4.98 -6.68 9.92
N ASP A 57 -3.70 -6.57 9.60
CA ASP A 57 -3.16 -6.57 8.24
C ASP A 57 -2.98 -7.97 7.63
N GLY A 58 -3.25 -9.06 8.36
CA GLY A 58 -3.28 -10.41 7.81
C GLY A 58 -4.53 -10.71 6.98
N ILE A 59 -5.51 -9.82 6.98
CA ILE A 59 -6.68 -9.87 6.09
C ILE A 59 -6.24 -9.39 4.70
N ALA A 60 -6.69 -10.02 3.61
CA ALA A 60 -6.31 -9.58 2.27
C ALA A 60 -6.65 -8.09 2.02
N TRP A 61 -5.64 -7.28 1.68
CA TRP A 61 -5.75 -5.81 1.56
C TRP A 61 -5.56 -5.28 0.13
N CYS A 62 -5.36 -6.14 -0.87
CA CYS A 62 -5.20 -5.69 -2.25
C CYS A 62 -6.36 -4.81 -2.76
N GLY A 63 -7.58 -5.02 -2.23
CA GLY A 63 -8.75 -4.20 -2.54
C GLY A 63 -8.91 -2.92 -1.69
N LEU A 64 -8.09 -2.72 -0.65
CA LEU A 64 -8.09 -1.49 0.14
C LEU A 64 -7.33 -0.36 -0.54
N PHE A 65 -6.42 -0.70 -1.46
CA PHE A 65 -5.62 0.28 -2.18
C PHE A 65 -6.50 1.03 -3.21
N SER A 66 -6.99 2.19 -2.81
CA SER A 66 -7.75 3.11 -3.66
C SER A 66 -7.14 4.52 -3.56
N PRO A 67 -6.06 4.82 -4.32
CA PRO A 67 -5.45 6.14 -4.29
C PRO A 67 -6.47 7.20 -4.72
N ARG A 68 -6.64 8.23 -3.88
CA ARG A 68 -7.59 9.33 -4.14
C ARG A 68 -7.25 10.10 -5.39
#